data_AF-A0A1U7VL54-F1
#
_entry.id   AF-A0A1U7VL54-F1
#
_cell.length_a   1.000
_cell.length_b   1.000
_cell.length_c   1.000
_cell.angle_alpha   90.00
_cell.angle_beta   90.00
_cell.angle_gamma   90.00
#
_symmetry.space_group_name_H-M   'P 1'
#
loop_
_entity.id
_entity.type
_entity.pdbx_description
1 polymer ?
#
loop_
_entity_poly.entity_id
_entity_poly.type
_entity_poly.pdbx_seq_one_letter_code
_entity_poly.pdbx_strand_id
1 'polypeptide(L)'
;MNTGKYMLLLRLYACDNDYNGIQVVPSTEYLHTVNDGGRNYTVCLLERKCVCGRFQIDELPCPHAWAVLKSKFLMPEEYCSSYYKPSTIVMTYDVPVYPLPDKNDWNIPEHVAEEVVLPPKWKRPPGRPKKKRDKNLSELLLPKNQHSCSICGQGGHNKRTCRNAPRNK
;
A
#
# COMPACT_ATOMS: atom_id res chain seq x y z
N MET A 1 -1.26 23.49 -12.47
CA MET A 1 0.03 22.79 -12.25
C MET A 1 -0.12 21.83 -11.06
N ASN A 2 -0.40 20.55 -11.32
CA ASN A 2 -0.69 19.54 -10.28
C ASN A 2 0.40 18.45 -10.23
N THR A 3 1.66 18.84 -10.44
CA THR A 3 2.82 17.92 -10.45
C THR A 3 3.09 17.30 -9.07
N GLY A 4 2.67 17.95 -7.98
CA GLY A 4 2.92 17.48 -6.61
C GLY A 4 2.18 16.20 -6.20
N LYS A 5 0.95 15.97 -6.69
CA LYS A 5 0.15 14.78 -6.33
C LYS A 5 0.59 13.51 -7.06
N TYR A 6 1.03 13.62 -8.31
CA TYR A 6 1.57 12.51 -9.08
C TYR A 6 2.89 11.99 -8.49
N MET A 7 3.79 12.91 -8.13
CA MET A 7 5.03 12.56 -7.45
C MET A 7 4.79 11.86 -6.10
N LEU A 8 3.69 12.16 -5.41
CA LEU A 8 3.30 11.46 -4.18
C LEU A 8 2.82 10.03 -4.45
N LEU A 9 2.05 9.79 -5.53
CA LEU A 9 1.58 8.45 -5.88
C LEU A 9 2.76 7.52 -6.24
N LEU A 10 3.71 8.00 -7.06
CA LEU A 10 4.95 7.27 -7.34
C LEU A 10 5.83 7.12 -6.09
N ARG A 11 5.92 8.14 -5.23
CA ARG A 11 6.68 8.04 -3.97
C ARG A 11 6.06 7.04 -3.00
N LEU A 12 4.73 6.97 -2.89
CA LEU A 12 4.06 5.98 -2.07
C LEU A 12 4.28 4.56 -2.63
N TYR A 13 4.14 4.38 -3.94
CA TYR A 13 4.45 3.10 -4.61
C TYR A 13 5.92 2.71 -4.41
N ALA A 14 6.86 3.66 -4.46
CA ALA A 14 8.27 3.41 -4.21
C ALA A 14 8.58 3.15 -2.72
N CYS A 15 7.82 3.74 -1.78
CA CYS A 15 8.02 3.58 -0.34
C CYS A 15 7.53 2.23 0.19
N ASP A 16 6.53 1.62 -0.47
CA ASP A 16 6.02 0.29 -0.11
C ASP A 16 6.85 -0.86 -0.69
N ASN A 17 7.72 -0.57 -1.68
CA ASN A 17 8.56 -1.56 -2.33
C ASN A 17 9.94 -1.58 -1.67
N ASP A 18 10.18 -2.51 -0.75
CA ASP A 18 11.52 -2.76 -0.22
C ASP A 18 12.40 -3.42 -1.29
N TYR A 19 13.27 -2.63 -1.92
CA TYR A 19 14.24 -3.06 -2.93
C TYR A 19 15.61 -3.41 -2.33
N ASN A 20 15.75 -3.42 -1.00
CA ASN A 20 17.02 -3.77 -0.37
C ASN A 20 17.34 -5.25 -0.59
N GLY A 21 18.51 -5.52 -1.16
CA GLY A 21 18.98 -6.88 -1.43
C GLY A 21 18.64 -7.41 -2.83
N ILE A 22 17.96 -6.63 -3.67
CA ILE A 22 17.74 -6.98 -5.07
C ILE A 22 19.03 -6.74 -5.87
N GLN A 23 19.52 -7.75 -6.57
CA GLN A 23 20.72 -7.66 -7.43
C GLN A 23 20.33 -7.73 -8.90
N VAL A 24 20.81 -6.78 -9.69
CA VAL A 24 20.56 -6.74 -11.14
C VAL A 24 21.76 -7.32 -11.88
N VAL A 25 21.53 -8.34 -12.68
CA VAL A 25 22.48 -8.91 -13.62
C VAL A 25 22.07 -8.48 -15.03
N PRO A 26 22.83 -7.58 -15.68
CA PRO A 26 22.51 -7.15 -17.03
C PRO A 26 22.66 -8.33 -18.00
N SER A 27 21.65 -8.57 -18.84
CA SER A 27 21.72 -9.59 -19.90
C SER A 27 21.82 -8.96 -21.29
N THR A 28 21.01 -7.94 -21.58
CA THR A 28 21.06 -7.16 -22.83
C THR A 28 20.68 -5.69 -22.55
N GLU A 29 20.43 -4.89 -23.59
CA GLU A 29 19.92 -3.52 -23.44
C GLU A 29 18.54 -3.48 -22.76
N TYR A 30 17.60 -4.33 -23.19
CA TYR A 30 16.21 -4.29 -22.71
C TYR A 30 15.84 -5.43 -21.76
N LEU A 31 16.57 -6.56 -21.81
CA LEU A 31 16.33 -7.74 -20.99
C LEU A 31 17.32 -7.82 -19.82
N HIS A 32 16.80 -7.99 -18.62
CA HIS A 32 17.55 -8.00 -17.37
C HIS A 32 17.15 -9.18 -16.50
N THR A 33 18.14 -9.82 -15.88
CA THR A 33 17.89 -10.84 -14.86
C THR A 33 18.09 -10.19 -13.50
N VAL A 34 17.12 -10.35 -12.61
CA VAL A 34 17.10 -9.75 -11.28
C VAL A 34 17.03 -10.85 -10.24
N ASN A 35 18.02 -10.92 -9.35
CA ASN A 35 17.97 -11.81 -8.20
C ASN A 35 17.32 -11.09 -7.02
N ASP A 36 16.24 -11.66 -6.50
CA ASP A 36 15.50 -11.16 -5.35
C ASP A 36 15.24 -12.33 -4.40
N GLY A 37 15.90 -12.30 -3.24
CA GLY A 37 15.81 -13.36 -2.23
C GLY A 37 16.23 -14.75 -2.73
N GLY A 38 17.19 -14.84 -3.65
CA GLY A 38 17.67 -16.10 -4.22
C GLY A 38 16.84 -16.64 -5.40
N ARG A 39 15.78 -15.93 -5.81
CA ARG A 39 15.01 -16.24 -7.02
C ARG A 39 15.36 -15.27 -8.14
N ASN A 40 15.42 -15.78 -9.36
CA ASN A 40 15.70 -14.98 -10.54
C ASN A 40 14.40 -14.59 -11.23
N TYR A 41 14.28 -13.31 -11.57
CA TYR A 41 13.17 -12.72 -12.30
C TYR A 41 13.71 -12.08 -13.58
N THR A 42 13.03 -12.32 -14.70
CA THR A 42 13.36 -11.64 -15.95
C THR A 42 12.50 -10.40 -16.09
N VAL A 43 13.14 -9.27 -16.39
CA VAL A 43 12.50 -7.97 -16.65
C VAL A 43 12.81 -7.58 -18.09
N CYS A 44 11.78 -7.28 -18.88
CA CYS A 44 11.89 -6.69 -20.20
C CYS A 44 11.39 -5.24 -20.15
N LEU A 45 12.30 -4.27 -20.28
CA LEU A 45 11.96 -2.85 -20.25
C LEU A 45 11.23 -2.38 -21.52
N LEU A 46 11.56 -2.98 -22.67
CA LEU A 46 10.93 -2.65 -23.96
C LEU A 46 9.43 -2.97 -23.94
N GLU A 47 9.08 -4.17 -23.48
CA GLU A 47 7.69 -4.64 -23.40
C GLU A 47 7.00 -4.26 -22.09
N ARG A 48 7.73 -3.67 -21.13
CA ARG A 48 7.26 -3.37 -19.77
C ARG A 48 6.69 -4.61 -19.05
N LYS A 49 7.46 -5.71 -19.10
CA LYS A 49 7.07 -7.00 -18.50
C LYS A 49 8.05 -7.44 -17.43
N CYS A 50 7.53 -8.10 -16.40
CA CYS A 50 8.32 -8.84 -15.43
C CYS A 50 7.71 -10.22 -15.17
N VAL A 51 8.54 -11.23 -14.91
CA VAL A 51 8.07 -12.57 -14.51
C VAL A 51 7.22 -12.52 -13.22
N CYS A 52 7.38 -11.51 -12.37
CA CYS A 52 6.52 -11.33 -11.18
C CYS A 52 5.07 -10.92 -11.50
N GLY A 53 4.77 -10.55 -12.75
CA GLY A 53 3.43 -10.20 -13.24
C GLY A 53 2.96 -8.77 -12.89
N ARG A 54 3.50 -8.16 -11.83
CA ARG A 54 3.05 -6.83 -11.36
C ARG A 54 3.25 -5.73 -12.40
N PHE A 55 4.34 -5.77 -13.17
CA PHE A 55 4.59 -4.74 -14.18
C PHE A 55 3.49 -4.70 -15.26
N GLN A 56 2.93 -5.87 -15.59
CA GLN A 56 1.87 -6.01 -16.57
C GLN A 56 0.50 -5.64 -16.00
N ILE A 57 0.24 -6.02 -14.75
CA ILE A 57 -1.06 -5.82 -14.10
C ILE A 57 -1.25 -4.37 -13.66
N ASP A 58 -0.24 -3.83 -12.97
CA ASP A 58 -0.31 -2.48 -12.43
C ASP A 58 0.01 -1.43 -13.50
N GLU A 59 0.55 -1.86 -14.65
CA GLU A 59 1.14 -1.01 -15.69
C GLU A 59 2.11 0.06 -15.14
N LEU A 60 2.74 -0.27 -14.01
CA LEU A 60 3.72 0.51 -13.27
C LEU A 60 4.96 -0.36 -13.02
N PRO A 61 6.17 0.23 -12.98
CA PRO A 61 7.37 -0.55 -12.69
C PRO A 61 7.27 -1.23 -11.32
N CYS A 62 7.31 -2.57 -11.33
CA CYS A 62 7.40 -3.40 -10.11
C CYS A 62 8.77 -3.24 -9.41
N PRO A 63 8.97 -3.77 -8.18
CA PRO A 63 10.27 -3.71 -7.50
C PRO A 63 11.47 -4.14 -8.36
N HIS A 64 11.31 -5.23 -9.12
CA HIS A 64 12.35 -5.75 -9.99
C HIS A 64 12.66 -4.79 -11.14
N ALA A 65 11.62 -4.25 -11.79
CA ALA A 65 11.79 -3.27 -12.85
C ALA A 65 12.40 -1.97 -12.31
N TRP A 66 11.99 -1.54 -11.12
CA TRP A 66 12.55 -0.36 -10.46
C TRP A 66 14.04 -0.51 -10.16
N ALA A 67 14.47 -1.68 -9.68
CA ALA A 67 15.88 -1.98 -9.45
C ALA A 67 16.69 -1.87 -10.76
N VAL A 68 16.16 -2.40 -11.87
CA VAL A 68 16.80 -2.29 -13.20
C VAL A 68 16.90 -0.84 -13.65
N LEU A 69 15.79 -0.07 -13.58
CA LEU A 69 15.74 1.32 -14.00
C LEU A 69 16.75 2.18 -13.22
N LYS A 70 16.84 1.95 -11.91
CA LYS A 70 17.84 2.59 -11.04
C LYS A 70 19.26 2.22 -11.44
N SER A 71 19.53 0.94 -11.75
CA SER A 71 20.86 0.49 -12.18
C SER A 71 21.31 1.12 -13.50
N LYS A 72 20.36 1.52 -14.34
CA LYS A 72 20.59 2.15 -15.64
C LYS A 72 20.46 3.68 -15.65
N PHE A 73 20.18 4.30 -14.50
CA PHE A 73 19.89 5.73 -14.40
C PHE A 73 18.75 6.20 -15.34
N LEU A 74 17.75 5.34 -15.54
CA LEU A 74 16.56 5.64 -16.34
C LEU A 74 15.44 6.20 -15.46
N MET A 75 14.64 7.10 -16.02
CA MET A 75 13.53 7.74 -15.33
C MET A 75 12.32 6.79 -15.26
N PRO A 76 11.88 6.34 -14.07
CA PRO A 76 10.76 5.39 -13.95
C PRO A 76 9.45 5.89 -14.54
N GLU A 77 9.25 7.21 -14.59
CA GLU A 77 8.07 7.86 -15.13
C GLU A 77 7.84 7.53 -16.61
N GLU A 78 8.90 7.29 -17.38
CA GLU A 78 8.82 6.93 -18.81
C GLU A 78 8.32 5.50 -19.03
N TYR A 79 8.41 4.67 -18.00
CA TYR A 79 8.01 3.26 -18.01
C TYR A 79 6.65 3.01 -17.37
N CYS A 80 5.99 4.08 -16.91
CA CYS A 80 4.62 4.04 -16.41
C CYS A 80 3.62 4.17 -17.57
N SER A 81 2.44 3.55 -17.43
CA SER A 81 1.35 3.73 -18.38
C SER A 81 0.84 5.18 -18.44
N SER A 82 0.28 5.56 -19.60
CA SER A 82 -0.33 6.87 -19.78
C SER A 82 -1.48 7.14 -18.81
N TYR A 83 -2.17 6.10 -18.33
CA TYR A 83 -3.26 6.25 -17.35
C TYR A 83 -2.84 6.96 -16.07
N TYR A 84 -1.57 6.82 -15.69
CA TYR A 84 -1.03 7.45 -14.49
C TYR A 84 -0.52 8.87 -14.75
N LYS A 85 -0.46 9.34 -16.00
CA LYS A 85 0.05 10.68 -16.30
C LYS A 85 -0.89 11.78 -15.76
N PRO A 86 -0.35 12.91 -15.26
CA PRO A 86 -1.16 14.02 -14.77
C PRO A 86 -2.21 14.51 -15.76
N SER A 87 -1.87 14.55 -17.05
CA SER A 87 -2.80 14.94 -18.12
C SER A 87 -4.03 14.02 -18.16
N THR A 88 -3.82 12.71 -18.10
CA THR A 88 -4.89 11.73 -18.15
C THR A 88 -5.74 11.78 -16.89
N ILE A 89 -5.12 11.93 -15.72
CA ILE A 89 -5.86 12.10 -14.46
C ILE A 89 -6.75 13.35 -14.54
N VAL A 90 -6.24 14.49 -15.00
CA VAL A 90 -7.03 15.72 -15.14
C VAL A 90 -8.20 15.49 -16.09
N MET A 91 -7.97 14.86 -17.25
CA MET A 91 -9.02 14.55 -18.22
C MET A 91 -10.10 13.64 -17.64
N THR A 92 -9.74 12.65 -16.82
CA THR A 92 -10.70 11.76 -16.16
C THR A 92 -11.68 12.52 -15.25
N TYR A 93 -11.23 13.61 -14.63
CA TYR A 93 -12.06 14.46 -13.75
C TYR A 93 -12.55 15.74 -14.42
N ASP A 94 -12.41 15.86 -15.74
CA ASP A 94 -12.91 17.02 -16.50
C ASP A 94 -14.43 17.00 -16.67
N VAL A 95 -15.09 15.89 -16.27
CA VAL A 95 -16.54 15.79 -16.24
C VAL A 95 -17.09 16.68 -15.10
N PRO A 96 -17.97 17.66 -15.41
CA PRO A 96 -18.55 18.52 -14.39
C PRO A 96 -19.42 17.70 -13.43
N VAL A 97 -19.11 17.80 -12.13
CA VAL A 97 -19.99 17.31 -11.07
C VAL A 97 -20.94 18.45 -10.70
N TYR A 98 -22.17 18.37 -11.19
CA TYR A 98 -23.20 19.33 -10.79
C TYR A 98 -23.63 19.06 -9.35
N PRO A 99 -23.74 20.09 -8.50
CA PRO A 99 -24.31 19.91 -7.18
C PRO A 99 -25.75 19.41 -7.32
N LEU A 100 -26.16 18.52 -6.42
CA LEU A 100 -27.56 18.17 -6.31
C LEU A 100 -28.34 19.44 -5.88
N PRO A 101 -29.50 19.71 -6.50
CA PRO A 101 -30.36 20.81 -6.07
C PRO A 101 -30.88 20.56 -4.65
N ASP A 102 -31.46 21.57 -4.01
CA ASP A 102 -32.06 21.40 -2.68
C ASP A 102 -33.15 20.32 -2.74
N LYS A 103 -33.34 19.59 -1.63
CA LYS A 103 -34.36 18.53 -1.57
C LYS A 103 -35.76 19.06 -1.90
N ASN A 104 -36.04 20.32 -1.59
CA ASN A 104 -37.32 20.96 -1.90
C ASN A 104 -37.56 21.15 -3.40
N ASP A 105 -36.49 21.14 -4.21
CA ASP A 105 -36.56 21.31 -5.68
C ASP A 105 -36.62 19.96 -6.41
N TRP A 106 -36.61 18.83 -5.69
CA TRP A 106 -36.60 17.51 -6.29
C TRP A 106 -38.00 17.13 -6.81
N ASN A 107 -38.12 16.95 -8.13
CA ASN A 107 -39.30 16.33 -8.73
C ASN A 107 -39.19 14.80 -8.65
N ILE A 108 -39.61 14.23 -7.52
CA ILE A 108 -39.59 12.78 -7.28
C ILE A 108 -40.92 12.18 -7.79
N PRO A 109 -40.91 11.26 -8.78
CA PRO A 109 -42.13 10.57 -9.20
C PRO A 109 -42.76 9.77 -8.06
N GLU A 110 -44.09 9.71 -8.02
CA GLU A 110 -44.84 9.06 -6.94
C GLU A 110 -44.42 7.60 -6.72
N HIS A 111 -44.21 6.84 -7.80
CA HIS A 111 -43.75 5.44 -7.73
C HIS A 111 -42.37 5.27 -7.06
N VAL A 112 -41.50 6.29 -7.09
CA VAL A 112 -40.20 6.28 -6.41
C VAL A 112 -40.35 6.70 -4.96
N ALA A 113 -41.20 7.69 -4.68
CA ALA A 113 -41.48 8.14 -3.32
C ALA A 113 -42.15 7.05 -2.48
N GLU A 114 -42.96 6.20 -3.11
CA GLU A 114 -43.63 5.04 -2.50
C GLU A 114 -42.74 3.79 -2.44
N GLU A 115 -41.57 3.79 -3.08
CA GLU A 115 -40.69 2.63 -3.10
C GLU A 115 -40.06 2.38 -1.72
N VAL A 116 -40.42 1.26 -1.11
CA VAL A 116 -39.84 0.83 0.16
C VAL A 116 -38.55 0.03 -0.12
N VAL A 117 -37.40 0.68 0.06
CA VAL A 117 -36.10 0.02 -0.02
C VAL A 117 -35.90 -0.87 1.21
N LEU A 118 -36.17 -2.16 1.05
CA LEU A 118 -35.94 -3.15 2.10
C LEU A 118 -34.44 -3.47 2.23
N PRO A 119 -33.94 -3.77 3.44
CA PRO A 119 -32.58 -4.24 3.61
C PRO A 119 -32.34 -5.54 2.82
N PRO A 120 -31.10 -5.81 2.38
CA PRO A 120 -30.76 -7.05 1.71
C PRO A 120 -31.23 -8.25 2.54
N LYS A 121 -31.95 -9.19 1.89
CA LYS A 121 -32.45 -10.41 2.55
C LYS A 121 -31.33 -11.24 3.17
N TRP A 122 -30.12 -11.13 2.64
CA TRP A 122 -28.95 -11.85 3.08
C TRP A 122 -28.21 -11.08 4.17
N LYS A 123 -28.31 -11.58 5.41
CA LYS A 123 -27.37 -11.21 6.46
C LYS A 123 -26.07 -11.99 6.24
N ARG A 124 -24.91 -11.34 6.35
CA ARG A 124 -23.66 -12.08 6.51
C ARG A 124 -23.86 -13.04 7.69
N PRO A 125 -23.61 -14.35 7.53
CA PRO A 125 -23.69 -15.26 8.66
C PRO A 125 -22.75 -14.72 9.75
N PRO A 126 -23.13 -14.78 11.03
CA PRO A 126 -22.23 -14.41 12.11
C PRO A 126 -20.97 -15.26 11.96
N GLY A 127 -19.89 -14.60 11.51
CA GLY A 127 -18.59 -15.25 11.43
C GLY A 127 -18.15 -15.62 12.83
N ARG A 128 -17.28 -16.62 12.94
CA ARG A 128 -16.62 -16.93 14.21
C ARG A 128 -15.96 -15.65 14.75
N PRO A 129 -16.27 -15.20 15.98
CA PRO A 129 -15.57 -14.08 16.58
C PRO A 129 -14.06 -14.31 16.52
N LYS A 130 -13.30 -13.33 16.03
CA LYS A 130 -11.85 -13.45 15.97
C LYS A 130 -11.32 -13.71 17.38
N LYS A 131 -10.48 -14.73 17.55
CA LYS A 131 -9.81 -15.02 18.84
C LYS A 131 -8.91 -13.87 19.32
N LYS A 132 -8.43 -13.03 18.39
CA LYS A 132 -7.59 -11.87 18.67
C LYS A 132 -8.13 -10.66 17.92
N ARG A 133 -8.13 -9.52 18.60
CA ARG A 133 -8.40 -8.21 17.99
C ARG A 133 -7.27 -7.84 17.04
N ASP A 134 -7.60 -7.29 15.88
CA ASP A 134 -6.61 -6.69 14.99
C ASP A 134 -6.03 -5.43 15.67
N LYS A 135 -4.71 -5.36 15.74
CA LYS A 135 -4.01 -4.21 16.32
C LYS A 135 -3.84 -3.16 15.23
N ASN A 136 -4.09 -1.89 15.56
CA ASN A 136 -3.75 -0.78 14.68
C ASN A 136 -2.22 -0.60 14.61
N LEU A 137 -1.74 0.20 13.66
CA LEU A 137 -0.32 0.43 13.45
C LEU A 137 0.38 0.96 14.71
N SER A 138 -0.27 1.88 15.45
CA SER A 138 0.30 2.42 16.69
C SER A 138 0.50 1.36 17.77
N GLU A 139 -0.40 0.38 17.89
CA GLU A 139 -0.26 -0.76 18.82
C GLU A 139 0.78 -1.80 18.38
N LEU A 140 1.09 -1.87 17.08
CA LEU A 140 2.13 -2.75 16.55
C LEU A 140 3.53 -2.18 16.77
N LEU A 141 3.65 -0.85 16.73
CA LEU A 141 4.90 -0.11 16.94
C LEU A 141 5.27 0.04 18.42
N LEU A 142 4.33 -0.21 19.34
CA LEU A 142 4.62 -0.20 20.77
C LEU A 142 5.52 -1.40 21.15
N PRO A 143 6.62 -1.16 21.90
CA PRO A 143 7.45 -2.24 22.44
C PRO A 143 6.60 -3.21 23.26
N LYS A 144 6.58 -4.49 22.88
CA LYS A 144 5.95 -5.53 23.71
C LYS A 144 6.71 -5.63 25.03
N ASN A 145 5.98 -5.72 26.13
CA ASN A 145 6.51 -5.92 27.50
C ASN A 145 7.29 -4.73 28.06
N GLN A 146 6.66 -3.56 28.15
CA GLN A 146 7.16 -2.42 28.95
C GLN A 146 7.08 -2.64 30.48
N HIS A 147 6.79 -3.85 30.95
CA HIS A 147 6.80 -4.08 32.39
C HIS A 147 8.25 -4.13 32.88
N SER A 148 8.61 -3.15 33.70
CA SER A 148 9.85 -3.15 34.46
C SER A 148 9.61 -3.80 35.81
N CYS A 149 10.62 -4.51 36.32
CA CYS A 149 10.57 -5.06 37.66
C CYS A 149 10.48 -3.91 38.68
N SER A 150 9.51 -3.94 39.60
CA SER A 150 9.33 -2.88 40.59
C SER A 150 10.44 -2.81 41.65
N ILE A 151 11.32 -3.82 41.76
CA ILE A 151 12.47 -3.82 42.67
C ILE A 151 13.70 -3.20 41.99
N CYS A 152 14.18 -3.79 40.91
CA CYS A 152 15.44 -3.37 40.26
C CYS A 152 15.21 -2.42 39.08
N GLY A 153 13.98 -2.31 38.60
CA GLY A 153 13.63 -1.42 37.50
C GLY A 153 13.98 -1.92 36.10
N GLN A 154 14.54 -3.11 35.97
CA GLN A 154 14.94 -3.70 34.69
C GLN A 154 13.79 -4.50 34.05
N GLY A 155 13.76 -4.54 32.73
CA GLY A 155 12.78 -5.33 31.96
C GLY A 155 13.10 -6.83 31.95
N GLY A 156 12.14 -7.64 31.51
CA GLY A 156 12.34 -9.07 31.24
C GLY A 156 12.05 -10.03 32.40
N HIS A 157 11.69 -9.53 33.58
CA HIS A 157 11.24 -10.34 34.72
C HIS A 157 10.33 -9.54 35.65
N ASN A 158 9.64 -10.23 36.57
CA ASN A 158 8.77 -9.60 37.56
C ASN A 158 9.38 -9.64 38.98
N LYS A 159 8.73 -8.96 39.94
CA LYS A 159 9.17 -8.92 41.35
C LYS A 159 9.40 -10.32 41.95
N ARG A 160 8.56 -11.29 41.61
CA ARG A 160 8.61 -12.64 42.19
C ARG A 160 9.83 -13.44 41.73
N THR A 161 10.37 -13.13 40.55
CA THR A 161 11.53 -13.80 39.97
C THR A 161 12.77 -12.90 39.92
N CYS A 162 12.76 -11.78 40.64
CA CYS A 162 13.86 -10.81 40.64
C CYS A 162 15.04 -11.34 41.46
N ARG A 163 16.23 -11.37 40.83
CA ARG A 163 17.52 -11.69 41.48
C ARG A 163 18.48 -10.49 41.52
N ASN A 164 18.05 -9.35 40.99
CA ASN A 164 18.85 -8.14 40.91
C ASN A 164 18.70 -7.30 42.19
N ALA A 165 19.72 -6.48 42.47
CA ALA A 165 19.68 -5.52 43.57
C ALA A 165 18.55 -4.48 43.39
N PRO A 166 17.99 -3.95 44.50
CA PRO A 166 16.98 -2.88 44.44
C PRO A 166 17.53 -1.63 43.77
N ARG A 167 16.65 -0.90 43.04
CA ARG A 167 17.01 0.38 42.43
C ARG A 167 17.31 1.37 43.56
N ASN A 168 18.49 2.00 43.51
CA ASN A 168 18.86 3.03 44.48
C ASN A 168 17.93 4.25 44.29
N LYS A 169 17.46 4.83 45.40
CA LYS A 169 16.57 6.00 45.38
C LYS A 169 17.32 7.27 45.04
#